data_AF-A0A151ERH8-F1
#
_entry.id   AF-A0A151ERH8-F1
#
_cell.length_a   1.000
_cell.length_b   1.000
_cell.length_c   1.000
_cell.angle_alpha   90.00
_cell.angle_beta   90.00
_cell.angle_gamma   90.00
#
_symmetry.space_group_name_H-M   'P 1'
#
loop_
_entity.id
_entity.type
_entity.pdbx_description
1 polymer ?
#
loop_
_entity_poly.entity_id
_entity_poly.type
_entity_poly.pdbx_seq_one_letter_code
_entity_poly.pdbx_strand_id
1 'polypeptide(L)'
;MKEKIKGTGNSNIIYGVDITKKVTPIMVRDAIIQCYYEAHRNVLELARESFGNPPKKRFDEMKRSVVKDLISDIFVWIGGDFNNPTKKDLFKVIDILRRFAAIYRSEKIIKKHFTEILLLIERL
;
A
#
# COMPACT_ATOMS: atom_id res chain seq x y z
N MET A 1 22.15 9.01 -36.53
CA MET A 1 21.93 7.77 -35.74
C MET A 1 20.78 8.01 -34.78
N LYS A 2 19.68 7.27 -34.90
CA LYS A 2 18.55 7.33 -33.96
C LYS A 2 18.79 6.28 -32.89
N GLU A 3 19.13 6.69 -31.67
CA GLU A 3 19.18 5.78 -30.54
C GLU A 3 17.75 5.42 -30.12
N LYS A 4 17.48 4.11 -30.10
CA LYS A 4 16.21 3.53 -29.69
C LYS A 4 16.06 3.69 -28.17
N ILE A 5 15.06 4.45 -27.75
CA ILE A 5 14.61 4.51 -26.35
C ILE A 5 14.04 3.12 -25.99
N LYS A 6 14.77 2.37 -25.17
CA LYS A 6 14.35 1.08 -24.62
C LYS A 6 13.35 1.31 -23.48
N GLY A 7 12.13 0.82 -23.67
CA GLY A 7 11.27 0.29 -22.61
C GLY A 7 10.53 1.31 -21.73
N THR A 8 9.36 1.73 -22.16
CA THR A 8 8.33 2.31 -21.28
C THR A 8 7.85 1.23 -20.32
N GLY A 9 8.31 1.23 -19.07
CA GLY A 9 7.60 0.53 -17.99
C GLY A 9 6.17 1.08 -17.94
N ASN A 10 5.17 0.20 -18.01
CA ASN A 10 3.76 0.58 -18.13
C ASN A 10 3.37 1.63 -17.06
N SER A 11 3.21 2.89 -17.49
CA SER A 11 2.75 4.04 -16.68
C SER A 11 1.33 3.89 -16.13
N ASN A 12 0.70 2.74 -16.35
CA ASN A 12 -0.71 2.47 -16.10
C ASN A 12 -0.95 1.49 -14.94
N ILE A 13 0.11 0.96 -14.30
CA ILE A 13 -0.03 0.07 -13.15
C ILE A 13 0.38 0.81 -11.87
N ILE A 14 -0.51 0.84 -10.89
CA ILE A 14 -0.26 1.42 -9.56
C ILE A 14 -0.49 0.33 -8.50
N TYR A 15 0.58 -0.09 -7.81
CA TYR A 15 0.54 -1.15 -6.79
C TYR A 15 -0.21 -2.43 -7.21
N GLY A 16 -0.04 -2.83 -8.48
CA GLY A 16 -0.70 -4.01 -9.06
C GLY A 16 -2.08 -3.75 -9.68
N VAL A 17 -2.59 -2.52 -9.64
CA VAL A 17 -3.86 -2.13 -10.25
C VAL A 17 -3.64 -1.49 -11.61
N ASP A 18 -4.25 -2.07 -12.64
CA ASP A 18 -4.28 -1.54 -14.01
C ASP A 18 -5.36 -0.46 -14.16
N ILE A 19 -4.93 0.80 -14.26
CA ILE A 19 -5.82 1.97 -14.34
C ILE A 19 -6.49 2.12 -15.72
N THR A 20 -6.18 1.27 -16.70
CA THR A 20 -6.91 1.25 -17.98
C THR A 20 -8.18 0.40 -17.90
N LYS A 21 -8.34 -0.38 -16.82
CA LYS A 21 -9.48 -1.28 -16.59
C LYS A 21 -10.40 -0.73 -15.51
N LYS A 22 -11.55 -1.38 -15.34
CA LYS A 22 -12.47 -1.10 -14.23
C LYS A 22 -11.77 -1.35 -12.89
N VAL A 23 -11.66 -0.30 -12.09
CA VAL A 23 -11.13 -0.36 -10.72
C VAL A 23 -12.29 -0.74 -9.77
N THR A 24 -12.01 -1.60 -8.80
CA THR A 24 -12.99 -2.00 -7.77
C THR A 24 -12.47 -1.64 -6.38
N PRO A 25 -13.34 -1.45 -5.37
CA PRO A 25 -12.89 -1.08 -4.03
C PRO A 25 -11.92 -2.09 -3.41
N ILE A 26 -12.13 -3.38 -3.68
CA ILE A 26 -11.25 -4.48 -3.26
C ILE A 26 -9.85 -4.31 -3.86
N MET A 27 -9.76 -3.99 -5.14
CA MET A 27 -8.47 -3.73 -5.80
C MET A 27 -7.73 -2.53 -5.17
N VAL A 28 -8.46 -1.48 -4.80
CA VAL A 28 -7.86 -0.30 -4.14
C VAL A 28 -7.38 -0.64 -2.73
N ARG A 29 -8.15 -1.42 -1.96
CA ARG A 29 -7.71 -1.95 -0.66
C ARG A 29 -6.41 -2.74 -0.79
N ASP A 30 -6.34 -3.64 -1.76
CA ASP A 30 -5.16 -4.47 -1.98
C ASP A 30 -3.96 -3.64 -2.44
N ALA A 31 -4.19 -2.60 -3.25
CA ALA A 31 -3.18 -1.60 -3.61
C ALA A 31 -2.67 -0.83 -2.39
N ILE A 32 -3.54 -0.46 -1.43
CA ILE A 32 -3.13 0.18 -0.16
C ILE A 32 -2.21 -0.75 0.64
N ILE A 33 -2.56 -2.04 0.76
CA ILE A 33 -1.74 -3.04 1.45
C ILE A 33 -0.37 -3.15 0.78
N GLN A 34 -0.35 -3.27 -0.54
CA GLN A 34 0.90 -3.40 -1.29
C GLN A 34 1.77 -2.14 -1.20
N CYS A 35 1.16 -0.95 -1.32
CA CYS A 35 1.84 0.33 -1.16
C CYS A 35 2.51 0.45 0.22
N TYR A 36 1.77 0.15 1.28
CA TYR A 36 2.30 0.26 2.63
C TYR A 36 3.39 -0.79 2.90
N TYR A 37 3.21 -2.01 2.41
CA TYR A 37 4.23 -3.07 2.48
C TYR A 37 5.52 -2.66 1.79
N GLU A 38 5.46 -2.16 0.55
CA GLU A 38 6.65 -1.72 -0.18
C GLU A 38 7.37 -0.57 0.52
N ALA A 39 6.61 0.37 1.09
CA ALA A 39 7.19 1.47 1.83
C ALA A 39 7.81 1.01 3.17
N HIS A 40 7.26 -0.02 3.82
CA HIS A 40 7.56 -0.36 5.23
C HIS A 40 8.38 -1.65 5.43
N ARG A 41 8.53 -2.50 4.40
CA ARG A 41 9.28 -3.76 4.46
C ARG A 41 10.69 -3.64 5.02
N ASN A 42 11.40 -2.53 4.75
CA ASN A 42 12.76 -2.32 5.24
C ASN A 42 12.79 -1.98 6.73
N VAL A 43 11.77 -1.27 7.23
CA VAL A 43 11.60 -1.01 8.67
C VAL A 43 11.30 -2.31 9.40
N LEU A 44 10.39 -3.11 8.84
CA LEU A 44 10.07 -4.43 9.40
C LEU A 44 11.28 -5.36 9.41
N GLU A 45 12.20 -5.24 8.44
CA GLU A 45 13.42 -6.04 8.41
C GLU A 45 14.29 -5.83 9.66
N LEU A 46 14.35 -4.59 10.16
CA LEU A 46 15.09 -4.25 11.39
C LEU A 46 14.48 -4.92 12.63
N ALA A 47 13.19 -5.26 12.58
CA ALA A 47 12.48 -5.90 13.68
C ALA A 47 12.55 -7.43 13.64
N ARG A 48 13.32 -8.05 12.73
CA ARG A 48 13.34 -9.51 12.53
C ARG A 48 13.63 -10.30 13.81
N GLU A 49 14.52 -9.78 14.65
CA GLU A 49 14.83 -10.39 15.95
C GLU A 49 13.61 -10.38 16.88
N SER A 50 12.83 -9.30 16.88
CA SER A 50 11.58 -9.19 17.64
C SER A 50 10.50 -10.17 17.18
N PHE A 51 10.61 -10.69 15.94
CA PHE A 51 9.77 -11.77 15.42
C PHE A 51 10.33 -13.18 15.71
N GLY A 52 11.41 -13.30 16.50
CA GLY A 52 12.02 -14.58 16.86
C GLY A 52 12.93 -15.17 15.78
N ASN A 53 13.51 -14.32 14.92
CA ASN A 53 14.44 -14.73 13.85
C ASN A 53 13.93 -15.86 12.93
N PRO A 54 12.72 -15.74 12.36
CA PRO A 54 12.19 -16.77 11.47
C PRO A 54 13.03 -16.91 10.19
N PRO A 55 12.96 -18.05 9.48
CA PRO A 55 13.56 -18.22 8.15
C PRO A 55 13.06 -17.13 7.19
N LYS A 56 13.93 -16.65 6.29
CA LYS A 56 13.66 -15.50 5.42
C LYS A 56 12.31 -15.57 4.69
N LYS A 57 11.99 -16.72 4.08
CA LYS A 57 10.71 -16.92 3.36
C LYS A 57 9.50 -16.71 4.28
N ARG A 58 9.51 -17.34 5.46
CA ARG A 58 8.46 -17.19 6.47
C ARG A 58 8.39 -15.74 6.96
N PHE A 59 9.53 -15.08 7.11
CA PHE A 59 9.57 -13.69 7.55
C PHE A 59 8.94 -12.73 6.53
N ASP A 60 9.19 -12.93 5.23
CA ASP A 60 8.56 -12.13 4.17
C ASP A 60 7.03 -12.28 4.17
N GLU A 61 6.50 -13.48 4.43
CA GLU A 61 5.06 -13.74 4.60
C GLU A 61 4.50 -13.06 5.85
N MET A 62 5.23 -13.10 6.97
CA MET A 62 4.84 -12.43 8.21
C MET A 62 4.77 -10.91 8.04
N LYS A 63 5.73 -10.29 7.35
CA LYS A 63 5.71 -8.84 7.07
C LYS A 63 4.46 -8.41 6.31
N ARG A 64 4.03 -9.19 5.31
CA ARG A 64 2.79 -8.92 4.57
C ARG A 64 1.55 -9.07 5.45
N SER A 65 1.54 -10.08 6.32
CA SER A 65 0.44 -10.33 7.25
C SER A 65 0.29 -9.18 8.24
N VAL A 66 1.38 -8.74 8.87
CA VAL A 66 1.38 -7.59 9.80
C VAL A 66 0.84 -6.31 9.15
N VAL A 67 1.22 -6.04 7.89
CA VAL A 67 0.70 -4.88 7.17
C VAL A 67 -0.80 -5.02 6.88
N LYS A 68 -1.25 -6.22 6.49
CA LYS A 68 -2.67 -6.50 6.26
C LYS A 68 -3.47 -6.35 7.56
N ASP A 69 -2.96 -6.87 8.67
CA ASP A 69 -3.60 -6.82 9.98
C ASP A 69 -3.73 -5.36 10.44
N LEU A 70 -2.66 -4.56 10.35
CA LEU A 70 -2.71 -3.12 10.63
C LEU A 70 -3.81 -2.40 9.83
N ILE A 71 -3.90 -2.69 8.53
CA ILE A 71 -4.92 -2.05 7.68
C ILE A 71 -6.32 -2.52 8.06
N SER A 72 -6.49 -3.82 8.33
CA SER A 72 -7.74 -4.39 8.83
C SER A 72 -8.18 -3.73 10.14
N ASP A 73 -7.27 -3.54 11.08
CA ASP A 73 -7.54 -2.88 12.38
C ASP A 73 -7.97 -1.42 12.18
N ILE A 74 -7.36 -0.71 11.21
CA ILE A 74 -7.80 0.64 10.85
C ILE A 74 -9.23 0.64 10.31
N PHE A 75 -9.61 -0.35 9.48
CA PHE A 75 -11.00 -0.49 9.02
C PHE A 75 -11.97 -0.67 10.19
N VAL A 76 -11.63 -1.55 11.14
CA VAL A 76 -12.43 -1.75 12.36
C VAL A 76 -12.56 -0.44 13.15
N TRP A 77 -11.44 0.27 13.35
CA TRP A 77 -11.41 1.52 14.11
C TRP A 77 -12.30 2.62 13.51
N ILE A 78 -12.36 2.72 12.18
CA ILE A 78 -13.22 3.71 11.49
C ILE A 78 -14.68 3.24 11.31
N GLY A 79 -15.02 2.03 11.78
CA GLY A 79 -16.32 1.40 11.59
C GLY A 79 -16.60 0.99 10.14
N GLY A 80 -15.57 0.69 9.36
CA GLY A 80 -15.67 0.26 7.95
C GLY A 80 -15.59 -1.26 7.78
N ASP A 81 -15.88 -1.74 6.57
CA ASP A 81 -15.77 -3.17 6.20
C ASP A 81 -14.52 -3.41 5.35
N PHE A 82 -13.56 -4.17 5.88
CA PHE A 82 -12.34 -4.54 5.16
C PHE A 82 -12.62 -5.42 3.93
N ASN A 83 -13.64 -6.29 3.98
CA ASN A 83 -13.98 -7.21 2.90
C ASN A 83 -14.79 -6.52 1.81
N ASN A 84 -15.64 -5.55 2.19
CA ASN A 84 -16.47 -4.77 1.27
C ASN A 84 -16.26 -3.25 1.47
N PRO A 85 -15.05 -2.74 1.19
CA PRO A 85 -14.72 -1.36 1.51
C PRO A 85 -15.50 -0.38 0.62
N THR A 86 -15.96 0.73 1.20
CA THR A 86 -16.49 1.84 0.42
C THR A 86 -15.40 2.83 0.04
N LYS A 87 -15.67 3.70 -0.95
CA LYS A 87 -14.78 4.83 -1.31
C LYS A 87 -14.43 5.71 -0.09
N LYS A 88 -15.41 5.94 0.79
CA LYS A 88 -15.26 6.71 2.03
C LYS A 88 -14.32 6.02 3.02
N ASP A 89 -14.43 4.70 3.17
CA ASP A 89 -13.57 3.94 4.08
C ASP A 89 -12.12 3.97 3.60
N LEU A 90 -11.91 3.73 2.30
CA LEU A 90 -10.59 3.78 1.68
C LEU A 90 -9.91 5.14 1.87
N PHE A 91 -10.67 6.23 1.70
CA PHE A 91 -10.15 7.58 1.91
C PHE A 91 -9.71 7.81 3.38
N LYS A 92 -10.53 7.39 4.34
CA LYS A 92 -10.17 7.48 5.78
C LYS A 92 -8.92 6.64 6.10
N VAL A 93 -8.84 5.41 5.58
CA VAL A 93 -7.69 4.52 5.79
C VAL A 93 -6.41 5.18 5.31
N ILE A 94 -6.39 5.75 4.10
CA ILE A 94 -5.17 6.36 3.56
C ILE A 94 -4.77 7.64 4.31
N ASP A 95 -5.73 8.39 4.86
CA ASP A 95 -5.41 9.56 5.68
C ASP A 95 -4.75 9.16 7.01
N ILE A 96 -5.22 8.07 7.62
CA ILE A 96 -4.63 7.51 8.85
C ILE A 96 -3.22 6.98 8.57
N LEU A 97 -3.05 6.17 7.51
CA LEU A 97 -1.76 5.63 7.12
C LEU A 97 -0.74 6.73 6.79
N ARG A 98 -1.19 7.84 6.19
CA ARG A 98 -0.36 9.03 5.92
C ARG A 98 0.23 9.60 7.21
N ARG A 99 -0.58 9.72 8.27
CA ARG A 99 -0.13 10.22 9.59
C ARG A 99 0.87 9.27 10.23
N PHE A 100 0.63 7.96 10.20
CA PHE A 100 1.59 6.97 10.70
C PHE A 100 2.90 6.99 9.91
N ALA A 101 2.84 7.15 8.58
CA ALA A 101 4.03 7.20 7.75
C ALA A 101 4.93 8.41 8.06
N ALA A 102 4.36 9.53 8.54
CA ALA A 102 5.10 10.75 8.88
C ALA A 102 6.11 10.58 10.01
N ILE A 103 5.96 9.55 10.84
CA ILE A 103 6.91 9.20 11.91
C ILE A 103 8.25 8.72 11.32
N TYR A 104 8.22 8.08 10.16
CA TYR A 104 9.38 7.36 9.61
C TYR A 104 9.88 7.90 8.26
N ARG A 105 9.12 8.78 7.59
CA ARG A 105 9.37 9.17 6.20
C ARG A 105 9.17 10.66 5.99
N SER A 106 9.86 11.18 4.98
CA SER A 106 9.70 12.57 4.55
C SER A 106 8.35 12.80 3.88
N GLU A 107 7.86 14.03 3.98
CA GLU A 107 6.60 14.47 3.37
C GLU A 107 6.57 14.20 1.86
N LYS A 108 7.71 14.38 1.15
CA LYS A 108 7.81 14.13 -0.29
C LYS A 108 7.47 12.68 -0.65
N ILE A 109 7.98 11.71 0.11
CA ILE A 109 7.71 10.28 -0.12
C ILE A 109 6.24 9.99 0.16
N ILE A 110 5.75 10.49 1.30
CA ILE A 110 4.36 10.30 1.72
C ILE A 110 3.38 10.86 0.70
N LYS A 111 3.62 12.08 0.21
CA LYS A 111 2.78 12.74 -0.80
C LYS A 111 2.73 11.95 -2.10
N LYS A 112 3.85 11.40 -2.56
CA LYS A 112 3.89 10.55 -3.76
C LYS A 112 2.93 9.36 -3.62
N HIS A 113 3.11 8.54 -2.57
CA HIS A 113 2.29 7.36 -2.34
C HIS A 113 0.81 7.70 -2.12
N PHE A 114 0.52 8.77 -1.37
CA PHE A 114 -0.83 9.23 -1.12
C PHE A 114 -1.55 9.64 -2.42
N THR A 115 -0.90 10.40 -3.29
CA THR A 115 -1.48 10.82 -4.58
C THR A 115 -1.75 9.65 -5.51
N GLU A 116 -0.84 8.66 -5.57
CA GLU A 116 -1.01 7.47 -6.39
C GLU A 116 -2.23 6.64 -5.96
N ILE A 117 -2.43 6.46 -4.65
CA ILE A 117 -3.60 5.76 -4.13
C ILE A 117 -4.88 6.60 -4.27
N LEU A 118 -4.79 7.92 -4.05
CA LEU A 118 -5.94 8.81 -4.23
C LEU A 118 -6.50 8.72 -5.65
N LEU A 119 -5.62 8.66 -6.66
CA LEU A 119 -6.02 8.45 -8.06
C LEU A 119 -6.82 7.14 -8.25
N LEU A 120 -6.47 6.07 -7.53
CA LEU A 120 -7.21 4.81 -7.57
C LEU A 120 -8.59 4.95 -6.90
N ILE A 121 -8.67 5.65 -5.77
CA ILE A 121 -9.93 5.93 -5.05
C ILE A 121 -10.86 6.77 -5.92
N GLU A 122 -10.34 7.80 -6.59
CA GLU A 122 -11.12 8.69 -7.45
C GLU A 122 -11.80 7.96 -8.62
N ARG A 123 -11.19 6.86 -9.08
CA ARG A 123 -11.68 5.99 -10.16
C ARG A 123 -12.74 4.96 -9.74
N LEU A 124 -13.09 4.89 -8.45
CA LEU A 124 -14.25 4.16 -7.94
C LEU A 124 -15.54 4.95 -8.17
#